data_AF-A0A963VV20-F1
#
_entry.id   AF-A0A963VV20-F1
#
_cell.length_a   1.000
_cell.length_b   1.000
_cell.length_c   1.000
_cell.angle_alpha   90.00
_cell.angle_beta   90.00
_cell.angle_gamma   90.00
#
_symmetry.space_group_name_H-M   'P 1'
#
loop_
_entity.id
_entity.type
_entity.pdbx_description
1 polymer ?
#
loop_
_entity_poly.entity_id
_entity_poly.type
_entity_poly.pdbx_seq_one_letter_code
_entity_poly.pdbx_strand_id
1 'polypeptide(L)'
;MSSMLRMSVLAPLFISALAAPLPALAKDGSHWDQARAQLVSSSPTAMAYAVDRWEQLTASSRFDFQTYASFLLSYPGMPREDRLRGYAEAALERGYVEPSRLVAFFDKYPPLTNPARAQYAIALSAMRRPQAESIARSAWRGGQMSATSEATIDSLFGPRFSQDDNDARMDALLWAGDAGAAQRVINRVSSTRRATFMARLSAIQGTDPASQGIQPGNDAIRDIGYVYNMSQQARASRRPYAAASLLATRPRATVLPHDPTAWVAELLKVARMSGGSTVVRIAASIDDGFPPNTDISAMEYKLRDDYTSLMWLGGTTALWETRDARAAAPLFYRYGAAARTPQTRSKGFYWAGLAATQAGDRAGATRYFEMAAQYPVQFYGMLSLERLGRALPRLNKQPDAQPSSKERADFYALPITGAVREAARDAPWSTSIRFFREIADQAETETEHVLVAQLARDLGRRDLAVILGEKAQEHGFDDFYAIAFPTIPNPPGTDWTMVHAITRQESQFAQNAISHAGARGLMQLMPATAAFIGSDRSLRREKVDKLYDPKF
;
A
#
# COMPACT_ATOMS: atom_id res chain seq x y z
N MET A 1 -0.56 61.13 -78.80
CA MET A 1 -1.08 60.33 -79.93
C MET A 1 -0.21 59.10 -80.08
N SER A 2 -0.84 57.93 -80.25
CA SER A 2 -0.26 56.60 -80.50
C SER A 2 0.62 56.04 -79.37
N SER A 3 0.52 54.81 -78.86
CA SER A 3 -0.14 53.55 -79.21
C SER A 3 0.92 52.46 -79.01
N MET A 4 0.63 51.52 -78.10
CA MET A 4 0.92 50.08 -78.15
C MET A 4 2.36 49.59 -78.43
N LEU A 5 2.87 48.75 -77.53
CA LEU A 5 2.91 47.29 -77.75
C LEU A 5 3.29 46.52 -76.47
N ARG A 6 2.56 45.43 -76.24
CA ARG A 6 2.73 44.43 -75.19
C ARG A 6 3.84 43.44 -75.57
N MET A 7 4.54 42.90 -74.58
CA MET A 7 4.86 41.46 -74.51
C MET A 7 5.05 41.04 -73.04
N SER A 8 4.38 39.95 -72.68
CA SER A 8 4.38 39.32 -71.36
C SER A 8 5.13 38.00 -71.44
N VAL A 9 5.88 37.58 -70.39
CA VAL A 9 6.03 36.17 -69.96
C VAL A 9 6.51 36.11 -68.48
N LEU A 10 5.60 35.63 -67.62
CA LEU A 10 5.70 34.72 -66.45
C LEU A 10 6.88 34.74 -65.45
N ALA A 11 6.52 34.94 -64.18
CA ALA A 11 7.20 34.37 -63.00
C ALA A 11 6.15 33.72 -62.07
N PRO A 12 6.41 32.52 -61.49
CA PRO A 12 5.46 31.83 -60.62
C PRO A 12 5.50 32.38 -59.18
N LEU A 13 4.31 32.60 -58.62
CA LEU A 13 4.09 32.96 -57.21
C LEU A 13 4.34 31.75 -56.30
N PHE A 14 5.33 31.87 -55.41
CA PHE A 14 5.46 31.03 -54.22
C PHE A 14 4.32 31.36 -53.25
N ILE A 15 3.42 30.41 -53.02
CA ILE A 15 2.48 30.45 -51.89
C ILE A 15 3.13 29.67 -50.74
N SER A 16 3.70 30.41 -49.79
CA SER A 16 4.10 29.87 -48.49
C SER A 16 2.84 29.54 -47.69
N ALA A 17 2.51 28.25 -47.57
CA ALA A 17 1.49 27.79 -46.66
C ALA A 17 2.00 27.95 -45.21
N LEU A 18 1.53 28.99 -44.53
CA LEU A 18 1.58 29.10 -43.08
C LEU A 18 0.74 27.97 -42.49
N ALA A 19 1.41 26.89 -42.08
CA ALA A 19 0.81 25.88 -41.22
C ALA A 19 0.55 26.50 -39.84
N ALA A 20 -0.65 27.04 -39.65
CA ALA A 20 -1.14 27.32 -38.31
C ALA A 20 -1.27 25.97 -37.56
N PRO A 21 -0.73 25.83 -36.35
CA PRO A 21 -0.99 24.64 -35.56
C PRO A 21 -2.48 24.61 -35.23
N LEU A 22 -3.18 23.57 -35.71
CA LEU A 22 -4.54 23.28 -35.28
C LEU A 22 -4.50 23.11 -33.75
N PRO A 23 -5.25 23.89 -32.96
CA PRO A 23 -5.41 23.58 -31.55
C PRO A 23 -6.02 22.19 -31.45
N ALA A 24 -5.30 21.28 -30.81
CA ALA A 24 -5.87 20.00 -30.42
C ALA A 24 -7.17 20.31 -29.65
N LEU A 25 -8.31 19.96 -30.23
CA LEU A 25 -9.62 20.02 -29.59
C LEU A 25 -9.57 19.10 -28.36
N ALA A 26 -9.13 19.66 -27.24
CA ALA A 26 -9.33 19.08 -25.94
C ALA A 26 -10.84 18.87 -25.77
N LYS A 27 -11.26 17.64 -25.49
CA LYS A 27 -12.65 17.36 -25.09
C LYS A 27 -12.97 18.31 -23.92
N ASP A 28 -13.97 19.17 -24.07
CA ASP A 28 -14.32 20.28 -23.15
C ASP A 28 -14.74 19.85 -21.72
N GLY A 29 -14.62 18.57 -21.38
CA GLY A 29 -14.89 18.04 -20.03
C GLY A 29 -16.36 18.10 -19.59
N SER A 30 -17.23 18.84 -20.28
CA SER A 30 -18.63 19.12 -19.89
C SER A 30 -19.52 17.89 -19.67
N HIS A 31 -19.20 16.76 -20.31
CA HIS A 31 -19.89 15.48 -20.10
C HIS A 31 -19.77 14.97 -18.65
N TRP A 32 -18.66 15.23 -17.96
CA TRP A 32 -18.50 14.87 -16.54
C TRP A 32 -19.48 15.66 -15.67
N ASP A 33 -19.70 16.94 -15.99
CA ASP A 33 -20.58 17.80 -15.20
C ASP A 33 -22.06 17.41 -15.38
N GLN A 34 -22.44 16.98 -16.59
CA GLN A 34 -23.78 16.44 -16.88
C GLN A 34 -24.06 15.14 -16.12
N ALA A 35 -23.11 14.20 -16.15
CA ALA A 35 -23.22 12.93 -15.43
C ALA A 35 -23.35 13.15 -13.91
N ARG A 36 -22.59 14.10 -13.36
CA ARG A 36 -22.67 14.47 -11.94
C ARG A 36 -24.06 14.99 -11.55
N ALA A 37 -24.65 15.88 -12.36
CA ALA A 37 -25.97 16.44 -12.11
C ALA A 37 -27.08 15.37 -12.14
N GLN A 38 -26.96 14.40 -13.05
CA GLN A 38 -27.90 13.27 -13.14
C GLN A 38 -27.79 12.31 -11.95
N LEU A 39 -26.58 12.06 -11.45
CA LEU A 39 -26.38 11.24 -10.25
C LEU A 39 -27.04 11.90 -9.04
N VAL A 40 -26.74 13.17 -8.75
CA VAL A 40 -27.24 13.88 -7.56
C VAL A 40 -28.78 14.00 -7.56
N SER A 41 -29.43 14.00 -8.72
CA SER A 41 -30.89 14.09 -8.84
C SER A 41 -31.65 12.76 -8.71
N SER A 42 -30.97 11.61 -8.59
CA SER A 42 -31.64 10.30 -8.49
C SER A 42 -31.82 9.82 -7.04
N SER A 43 -32.84 8.99 -6.78
CA SER A 43 -33.21 8.52 -5.44
C SER A 43 -32.14 7.59 -4.81
N PRO A 44 -31.97 7.62 -3.46
CA PRO A 44 -31.09 6.69 -2.74
C PRO A 44 -31.45 5.24 -3.00
N THR A 45 -30.44 4.37 -3.05
CA THR A 45 -30.63 2.93 -3.27
C THR A 45 -30.66 2.15 -1.95
N ALA A 46 -31.04 0.87 -1.99
CA ALA A 46 -30.90 -0.02 -0.84
C ALA A 46 -29.45 -0.10 -0.30
N MET A 47 -28.47 0.25 -1.13
CA MET A 47 -27.05 0.28 -0.77
C MET A 47 -26.71 1.41 0.22
N ALA A 48 -27.56 2.43 0.38
CA ALA A 48 -27.36 3.50 1.36
C ALA A 48 -27.23 2.93 2.78
N TYR A 49 -28.08 1.97 3.13
CA TYR A 49 -28.02 1.26 4.40
C TYR A 49 -26.73 0.45 4.57
N ALA A 50 -26.20 -0.13 3.49
CA ALA A 50 -24.95 -0.89 3.54
C ALA A 50 -23.74 0.03 3.77
N VAL A 51 -23.71 1.21 3.13
CA VAL A 51 -22.66 2.22 3.33
C VAL A 51 -22.70 2.78 4.75
N ASP A 52 -23.87 3.16 5.27
CA ASP A 52 -24.02 3.61 6.66
C ASP A 52 -23.61 2.51 7.66
N ARG A 53 -24.06 1.26 7.43
CA ARG A 53 -23.66 0.13 8.26
C ARG A 53 -22.15 -0.09 8.23
N TRP A 54 -21.53 0.02 7.06
CA TRP A 54 -20.08 -0.06 6.92
C TRP A 54 -19.35 1.04 7.72
N GLU A 55 -19.85 2.28 7.72
CA GLU A 55 -19.27 3.37 8.52
C GLU A 55 -19.33 3.05 10.02
N GLN A 56 -20.48 2.59 10.51
CA GLN A 56 -20.63 2.17 11.92
C GLN A 56 -19.66 1.04 12.30
N LEU A 57 -19.58 0.00 11.47
CA LEU A 57 -18.75 -1.18 11.73
C LEU A 57 -17.25 -0.88 11.65
N THR A 58 -16.84 0.01 10.76
CA THR A 58 -15.42 0.38 10.65
C THR A 58 -14.97 1.36 11.74
N ALA A 59 -15.91 2.08 12.36
CA ALA A 59 -15.66 3.05 13.44
C ALA A 59 -15.50 2.40 14.83
N SER A 60 -16.05 1.21 15.06
CA SER A 60 -16.02 0.54 16.36
C SER A 60 -15.63 -0.92 16.22
N SER A 61 -14.81 -1.43 17.14
CA SER A 61 -14.47 -2.85 17.28
C SER A 61 -15.33 -3.59 18.33
N ARG A 62 -16.39 -2.94 18.83
CA ARG A 62 -17.17 -3.40 19.99
C ARG A 62 -18.40 -4.23 19.65
N PHE A 63 -18.75 -4.37 18.37
CA PHE A 63 -19.89 -5.20 17.99
C PHE A 63 -19.59 -6.69 18.22
N ASP A 64 -20.65 -7.51 18.21
CA ASP A 64 -20.51 -8.96 18.31
C ASP A 64 -20.02 -9.57 16.98
N PHE A 65 -19.59 -10.83 17.06
CA PHE A 65 -19.13 -11.57 15.88
C PHE A 65 -20.19 -11.61 14.78
N GLN A 66 -21.45 -11.88 15.14
CA GLN A 66 -22.53 -12.07 14.19
C GLN A 66 -22.77 -10.80 13.34
N THR A 67 -22.68 -9.63 13.96
CA THR A 67 -22.84 -8.34 13.32
C THR A 67 -21.79 -8.10 12.23
N TYR A 68 -20.51 -8.36 12.51
CA TYR A 68 -19.47 -8.24 11.49
C TYR A 68 -19.59 -9.34 10.44
N ALA A 69 -19.78 -10.59 10.87
CA ALA A 69 -19.86 -11.74 9.99
C ALA A 69 -21.00 -11.60 8.98
N SER A 70 -22.20 -11.20 9.41
CA SER A 70 -23.33 -11.01 8.50
C SER A 70 -23.08 -9.92 7.47
N PHE A 71 -22.41 -8.83 7.87
CA PHE A 71 -22.08 -7.75 6.95
C PHE A 71 -21.08 -8.22 5.90
N LEU A 72 -19.98 -8.84 6.33
CA LEU A 72 -18.94 -9.39 5.43
C LEU A 72 -19.52 -10.42 4.46
N LEU A 73 -20.34 -11.36 4.95
CA LEU A 73 -20.97 -12.38 4.11
C LEU A 73 -21.89 -11.77 3.04
N SER A 74 -22.62 -10.70 3.38
CA SER A 74 -23.60 -10.04 2.51
C SER A 74 -22.95 -9.05 1.52
N TYR A 75 -21.86 -8.41 1.93
CA TYR A 75 -21.18 -7.35 1.16
C TYR A 75 -19.68 -7.65 1.06
N PRO A 76 -19.29 -8.71 0.33
CA PRO A 76 -17.88 -9.02 0.09
C PRO A 76 -17.20 -7.91 -0.72
N GLY A 77 -15.90 -7.72 -0.49
CA GLY A 77 -15.08 -6.75 -1.22
C GLY A 77 -15.33 -5.29 -0.83
N MET A 78 -15.93 -5.04 0.34
CA MET A 78 -16.09 -3.67 0.85
C MET A 78 -14.76 -3.15 1.44
N PRO A 79 -14.54 -1.82 1.45
CA PRO A 79 -13.27 -1.28 1.91
C PRO A 79 -12.94 -1.67 3.34
N ARG A 80 -11.66 -1.87 3.65
CA ARG A 80 -11.20 -2.30 4.98
C ARG A 80 -11.80 -3.65 5.42
N GLU A 81 -12.02 -4.56 4.49
CA GLU A 81 -12.52 -5.91 4.78
C GLU A 81 -11.68 -6.61 5.87
N ASP A 82 -10.35 -6.58 5.73
CA ASP A 82 -9.44 -7.19 6.72
C ASP A 82 -9.57 -6.59 8.12
N ARG A 83 -9.89 -5.29 8.22
CA ARG A 83 -10.16 -4.65 9.51
C ARG A 83 -11.43 -5.20 10.14
N LEU A 84 -12.49 -5.32 9.34
CA LEU A 84 -13.78 -5.86 9.80
C LEU A 84 -13.66 -7.35 10.17
N ARG A 85 -12.90 -8.12 9.39
CA ARG A 85 -12.54 -9.52 9.72
C ARG A 85 -11.76 -9.59 11.02
N GLY A 86 -10.75 -8.73 11.20
CA GLY A 86 -10.02 -8.62 12.46
C GLY A 86 -10.91 -8.26 13.66
N TYR A 87 -11.89 -7.37 13.47
CA TYR A 87 -12.88 -7.06 14.51
C TYR A 87 -13.83 -8.24 14.80
N ALA A 88 -14.26 -8.98 13.77
CA ALA A 88 -15.05 -10.19 13.94
C ALA A 88 -14.27 -11.22 14.77
N GLU A 89 -13.02 -11.48 14.41
CA GLU A 89 -12.15 -12.41 15.12
C GLU A 89 -11.90 -11.98 16.57
N ALA A 90 -11.63 -10.68 16.82
CA ALA A 90 -11.48 -10.16 18.17
C ALA A 90 -12.77 -10.26 19.00
N ALA A 91 -13.95 -10.26 18.37
CA ALA A 91 -15.22 -10.43 19.08
C ALA A 91 -15.41 -11.85 19.63
N LEU A 92 -14.72 -12.85 19.07
CA LEU A 92 -14.74 -14.24 19.54
C LEU A 92 -14.15 -14.43 20.94
N GLU A 93 -13.37 -13.47 21.45
CA GLU A 93 -12.87 -13.49 22.82
C GLU A 93 -13.93 -13.05 23.85
N ARG A 94 -14.97 -12.34 23.40
CA ARG A 94 -15.97 -11.72 24.27
C ARG A 94 -17.31 -12.44 24.28
N GLY A 95 -17.53 -13.36 23.36
CA GLY A 95 -18.82 -14.03 23.21
C GLY A 95 -18.69 -15.40 22.58
N TYR A 96 -19.58 -16.30 22.99
CA TYR A 96 -19.71 -17.62 22.40
C TYR A 96 -20.36 -17.54 21.01
N VAL A 97 -19.86 -18.34 20.07
CA VAL A 97 -20.42 -18.50 18.73
C VAL A 97 -20.60 -19.99 18.46
N GLU A 98 -21.79 -20.35 17.98
CA GLU A 98 -22.12 -21.72 17.59
C GLU A 98 -21.13 -22.26 16.54
N PRO A 99 -20.60 -23.50 16.70
CA PRO A 99 -19.62 -24.07 15.78
C PRO A 99 -20.02 -24.02 14.30
N SER A 100 -21.31 -24.25 14.00
CA SER A 100 -21.84 -24.21 12.63
C SER A 100 -21.73 -22.83 11.99
N ARG A 101 -21.98 -21.76 12.74
CA ARG A 101 -21.86 -20.38 12.25
C ARG A 101 -20.40 -19.99 12.08
N LEU A 102 -19.55 -20.40 13.02
CA LEU A 102 -18.12 -20.11 12.97
C LEU A 102 -17.46 -20.78 11.76
N VAL A 103 -17.78 -22.06 11.52
CA VAL A 103 -17.29 -22.79 10.34
C VAL A 103 -17.82 -22.19 9.05
N ALA A 104 -19.11 -21.84 8.97
CA ALA A 104 -19.67 -21.21 7.76
C ALA A 104 -18.98 -19.88 7.41
N PHE A 105 -18.62 -19.08 8.42
CA PHE A 105 -17.87 -17.85 8.20
C PHE A 105 -16.44 -18.12 7.75
N PHE A 106 -15.69 -18.96 8.46
CA PHE A 106 -14.28 -19.23 8.15
C PHE A 106 -14.07 -20.10 6.90
N ASP A 107 -15.08 -20.86 6.45
CA ASP A 107 -15.08 -21.55 5.15
C ASP A 107 -15.05 -20.53 3.99
N LYS A 108 -15.63 -19.33 4.17
CA LYS A 108 -15.57 -18.22 3.17
C LYS A 108 -14.41 -17.26 3.42
N TYR A 109 -14.13 -16.94 4.68
CA TYR A 109 -13.10 -15.99 5.10
C TYR A 109 -12.10 -16.66 6.02
N PRO A 110 -11.01 -17.27 5.53
CA PRO A 110 -10.04 -17.94 6.39
C PRO A 110 -9.53 -17.05 7.55
N PRO A 111 -9.21 -17.61 8.73
CA PRO A 111 -8.77 -16.82 9.87
C PRO A 111 -7.50 -16.00 9.60
N LEU A 112 -7.54 -14.71 9.92
CA LEU A 112 -6.40 -13.78 9.88
C LEU A 112 -5.48 -13.97 11.08
N THR A 113 -6.03 -14.23 12.25
CA THR A 113 -5.30 -14.34 13.51
C THR A 113 -5.19 -15.79 13.99
N ASN A 114 -4.12 -16.09 14.75
CA ASN A 114 -3.95 -17.42 15.32
C ASN A 114 -4.99 -17.79 16.40
N PRO A 115 -5.44 -16.88 17.29
CA PRO A 115 -6.57 -17.14 18.19
C PRO A 115 -7.84 -17.57 17.46
N ALA A 116 -8.20 -16.89 16.36
CA ALA A 116 -9.34 -17.26 15.53
C ALA A 116 -9.14 -18.61 14.84
N ARG A 117 -7.93 -18.89 14.34
CA ARG A 117 -7.57 -20.20 13.77
C ARG A 117 -7.74 -21.34 14.78
N ALA A 118 -7.38 -21.10 16.04
CA ALA A 118 -7.58 -22.07 17.11
C ALA A 118 -9.07 -22.35 17.37
N GLN A 119 -9.89 -21.30 17.45
CA GLN A 119 -11.35 -21.48 17.59
C GLN A 119 -11.97 -22.19 16.38
N TYR A 120 -11.50 -21.88 15.17
CA TYR A 120 -11.95 -22.55 13.95
C TYR A 120 -11.61 -24.06 13.98
N ALA A 121 -10.40 -24.44 14.40
CA ALA A 121 -10.02 -25.85 14.56
C ALA A 121 -10.93 -26.60 15.53
N ILE A 122 -11.27 -25.97 16.66
CA ILE A 122 -12.16 -26.54 17.68
C ILE A 122 -13.57 -26.70 17.12
N ALA A 123 -14.09 -25.70 16.41
CA ALA A 123 -15.41 -25.77 15.78
C ALA A 123 -15.48 -26.83 14.67
N LEU A 124 -14.43 -26.96 13.85
CA LEU A 124 -14.32 -28.03 12.85
C LEU A 124 -14.35 -29.42 13.51
N SER A 125 -13.66 -29.59 14.63
CA SER A 125 -13.67 -30.83 15.40
C SER A 125 -15.06 -31.17 15.94
N ALA A 126 -15.75 -30.19 16.52
CA ALA A 126 -17.13 -30.34 17.01
C ALA A 126 -18.10 -30.74 15.87
N MET A 127 -17.87 -30.23 14.66
CA MET A 127 -18.64 -30.56 13.46
C MET A 127 -18.15 -31.82 12.72
N ARG A 128 -17.14 -32.53 13.25
CA ARG A 128 -16.53 -33.72 12.63
C ARG A 128 -16.05 -33.48 11.19
N ARG A 129 -15.55 -32.27 10.91
CA ARG A 129 -14.98 -31.93 9.60
C ARG A 129 -13.58 -32.54 9.47
N PRO A 130 -13.21 -33.12 8.32
CA PRO A 130 -11.95 -33.84 8.16
C PRO A 130 -10.71 -32.94 8.29
N GLN A 131 -10.83 -31.65 7.96
CA GLN A 131 -9.73 -30.69 8.09
C GLN A 131 -9.42 -30.26 9.56
N ALA A 132 -10.16 -30.73 10.57
CA ALA A 132 -9.98 -30.27 11.95
C ALA A 132 -8.55 -30.45 12.47
N GLU A 133 -7.93 -31.60 12.22
CA GLU A 133 -6.57 -31.88 12.70
C GLU A 133 -5.51 -30.99 12.02
N SER A 134 -5.61 -30.81 10.69
CA SER A 134 -4.62 -29.99 9.98
C SER A 134 -4.68 -28.53 10.43
N ILE A 135 -5.89 -27.98 10.60
CA ILE A 135 -6.08 -26.61 11.10
C ILE A 135 -5.65 -26.50 12.57
N ALA A 136 -5.90 -27.52 13.41
CA ALA A 136 -5.42 -27.57 14.79
C ALA A 136 -3.89 -27.54 14.87
N ARG A 137 -3.20 -28.31 14.01
CA ARG A 137 -1.73 -28.28 13.91
C ARG A 137 -1.22 -26.91 13.47
N SER A 138 -1.85 -26.29 12.47
CA SER A 138 -1.52 -24.91 12.06
C SER A 138 -1.74 -23.89 13.18
N ALA A 139 -2.81 -24.02 13.96
CA ALA A 139 -3.07 -23.17 15.12
C ALA A 139 -2.03 -23.37 16.23
N TRP A 140 -1.67 -24.62 16.53
CA TRP A 140 -0.65 -24.97 17.51
C TRP A 140 0.70 -24.34 17.18
N ARG A 141 1.16 -24.54 15.93
CA ARG A 141 2.41 -23.99 15.39
C ARG A 141 2.41 -22.45 15.31
N GLY A 142 1.26 -21.82 15.15
CA GLY A 142 1.13 -20.35 15.07
C GLY A 142 1.22 -19.61 16.41
N GLY A 143 1.42 -20.32 17.53
CA GLY A 143 1.70 -19.71 18.83
C GLY A 143 0.46 -19.21 19.57
N GLN A 144 0.33 -17.89 19.71
CA GLN A 144 -0.60 -17.24 20.65
C GLN A 144 -2.06 -17.64 20.39
N MET A 145 -2.76 -17.99 21.47
CA MET A 145 -4.21 -18.29 21.51
C MET A 145 -4.70 -18.19 22.95
N SER A 146 -6.02 -18.25 23.18
CA SER A 146 -6.54 -18.28 24.56
C SER A 146 -6.11 -19.57 25.29
N ALA A 147 -5.96 -19.49 26.61
CA ALA A 147 -5.61 -20.65 27.44
C ALA A 147 -6.62 -21.80 27.28
N THR A 148 -7.91 -21.47 27.14
CA THR A 148 -8.97 -22.45 26.89
C THR A 148 -8.80 -23.14 25.55
N SER A 149 -8.51 -22.39 24.47
CA SER A 149 -8.26 -22.97 23.15
C SER A 149 -7.00 -23.83 23.14
N GLU A 150 -5.94 -23.38 23.82
CA GLU A 150 -4.70 -24.14 23.97
C GLU A 150 -4.96 -25.49 24.65
N ALA A 151 -5.61 -25.49 25.81
CA ALA A 151 -5.92 -26.71 26.56
C ALA A 151 -6.84 -27.66 25.76
N THR A 152 -7.81 -27.10 25.03
CA THR A 152 -8.73 -27.89 24.20
C THR A 152 -7.99 -28.54 23.03
N ILE A 153 -7.14 -27.79 22.31
CA ILE A 153 -6.36 -28.31 21.20
C ILE A 153 -5.35 -29.36 21.68
N ASP A 154 -4.67 -29.11 22.80
CA ASP A 154 -3.73 -30.08 23.36
C ASP A 154 -4.43 -31.37 23.79
N SER A 155 -5.61 -31.27 24.42
CA SER A 155 -6.40 -32.44 24.80
C SER A 155 -6.89 -33.26 23.60
N LEU A 156 -7.30 -32.60 22.51
CA LEU A 156 -7.89 -33.28 21.35
C LEU A 156 -6.83 -33.80 20.37
N PHE A 157 -5.73 -33.06 20.20
CA PHE A 157 -4.76 -33.27 19.12
C PHE A 157 -3.31 -33.37 19.61
N GLY A 158 -3.02 -33.01 20.87
CA GLY A 158 -1.67 -32.96 21.45
C GLY A 158 -0.82 -34.21 21.23
N PRO A 159 -1.35 -35.44 21.42
CA PRO A 159 -0.59 -36.67 21.17
C PRO A 159 -0.12 -36.86 19.71
N ARG A 160 -0.67 -36.11 18.75
CA ARG A 160 -0.32 -36.18 17.31
C ARG A 160 0.70 -35.13 16.88
N PHE A 161 1.02 -34.17 17.75
CA PHE A 161 2.00 -33.13 17.44
C PHE A 161 3.42 -33.66 17.56
N SER A 162 4.24 -33.39 16.54
CA SER A 162 5.64 -33.77 16.53
C SER A 162 6.48 -32.83 17.40
N GLN A 163 7.75 -33.17 17.58
CA GLN A 163 8.72 -32.26 18.19
C GLN A 163 8.89 -30.99 17.36
N ASP A 164 8.89 -31.10 16.03
CA ASP A 164 8.95 -29.95 15.12
C ASP A 164 7.72 -29.02 15.25
N ASP A 165 6.55 -29.57 15.58
CA ASP A 165 5.36 -28.79 15.87
C ASP A 165 5.51 -27.98 17.17
N ASN A 166 6.15 -28.56 18.18
CA ASN A 166 6.45 -27.85 19.44
C ASN A 166 7.56 -26.81 19.26
N ASP A 167 8.56 -27.08 18.44
CA ASP A 167 9.61 -26.11 18.09
C ASP A 167 9.04 -24.91 17.33
N ALA A 168 8.15 -25.14 16.36
CA ALA A 168 7.48 -24.08 15.63
C ALA A 168 6.56 -23.25 16.55
N ARG A 169 5.82 -23.90 17.45
CA ARG A 169 5.01 -23.22 18.46
C ARG A 169 5.88 -22.36 19.37
N MET A 170 6.98 -22.90 19.88
CA MET A 170 7.90 -22.16 20.75
C MET A 170 8.44 -20.92 20.04
N ASP A 171 8.87 -21.06 18.77
CA ASP A 171 9.34 -19.94 17.96
C ASP A 171 8.26 -18.85 17.82
N ALA A 172 7.04 -19.21 17.42
CA ALA A 172 5.93 -18.28 17.28
C ALA A 172 5.59 -17.53 18.59
N LEU A 173 5.59 -18.24 19.73
CA LEU A 173 5.34 -17.63 21.05
C LEU A 173 6.44 -16.64 21.45
N LEU A 174 7.70 -16.95 21.15
CA LEU A 174 8.85 -16.07 21.41
C LEU A 174 8.84 -14.82 20.54
N TRP A 175 8.33 -14.90 19.30
CA TRP A 175 8.10 -13.74 18.45
C TRP A 175 6.96 -12.86 18.99
N ALA A 176 5.86 -13.47 19.44
CA ALA A 176 4.74 -12.79 20.07
C ALA A 176 5.06 -12.20 21.46
N GLY A 177 6.16 -12.61 22.09
CA GLY A 177 6.53 -12.20 23.44
C GLY A 177 5.69 -12.87 24.54
N ASP A 178 4.99 -13.97 24.24
CA ASP A 178 4.16 -14.70 25.21
C ASP A 178 5.02 -15.64 26.06
N ALA A 179 5.69 -15.05 27.06
CA ALA A 179 6.56 -15.79 27.98
C ALA A 179 5.82 -16.88 28.77
N GLY A 180 4.53 -16.64 29.09
CA GLY A 180 3.72 -17.58 29.87
C GLY A 180 3.44 -18.88 29.11
N ALA A 181 2.98 -18.77 27.85
CA ALA A 181 2.78 -19.93 27.00
C ALA A 181 4.12 -20.59 26.61
N ALA A 182 5.14 -19.80 26.30
CA ALA A 182 6.47 -20.32 25.96
C ALA A 182 7.05 -21.17 27.09
N GLN A 183 6.89 -20.75 28.35
CA GLN A 183 7.33 -21.51 29.52
C GLN A 183 6.66 -22.89 29.66
N ARG A 184 5.39 -23.03 29.23
CA ARG A 184 4.68 -24.32 29.23
C ARG A 184 5.18 -25.27 28.14
N VAL A 185 5.65 -24.73 27.02
CA VAL A 185 6.08 -25.51 25.85
C VAL A 185 7.56 -25.91 25.92
N ILE A 186 8.40 -25.22 26.70
CA ILE A 186 9.86 -25.40 26.72
C ILE A 186 10.34 -26.85 26.95
N ASN A 187 9.59 -27.66 27.68
CA ASN A 187 9.96 -29.06 27.94
C ASN A 187 9.59 -30.02 26.79
N ARG A 188 8.81 -29.54 25.81
CA ARG A 188 8.34 -30.31 24.65
C ARG A 188 9.17 -30.08 23.38
N VAL A 189 10.04 -29.06 23.39
CA VAL A 189 10.90 -28.70 22.26
C VAL A 189 12.07 -29.68 22.10
N SER A 190 12.69 -29.67 20.92
CA SER A 190 13.91 -30.42 20.60
C SER A 190 15.06 -30.10 21.53
N SER A 191 15.84 -31.13 21.89
CA SER A 191 17.05 -30.96 22.70
C SER A 191 18.07 -30.06 22.03
N THR A 192 18.15 -30.09 20.70
CA THR A 192 19.07 -29.28 19.89
C THR A 192 18.73 -27.78 19.94
N ARG A 193 17.44 -27.41 19.95
CA ARG A 193 17.02 -26.00 19.99
C ARG A 193 16.75 -25.48 21.40
N ARG A 194 16.64 -26.35 22.40
CA ARG A 194 16.25 -25.99 23.77
C ARG A 194 17.10 -24.86 24.36
N ALA A 195 18.42 -24.91 24.22
CA ALA A 195 19.30 -23.85 24.74
C ALA A 195 19.02 -22.48 24.09
N THR A 196 18.86 -22.45 22.76
CA THR A 196 18.50 -21.23 22.02
C THR A 196 17.13 -20.70 22.42
N PHE A 197 16.14 -21.59 22.58
CA PHE A 197 14.80 -21.20 23.03
C PHE A 197 14.76 -20.71 24.48
N MET A 198 15.54 -21.32 25.39
CA MET A 198 15.69 -20.83 26.76
C MET A 198 16.32 -19.43 26.78
N ALA A 199 17.34 -19.18 25.94
CA ALA A 199 17.95 -17.87 25.84
C ALA A 199 16.94 -16.81 25.35
N ARG A 200 16.18 -17.13 24.30
CA ARG A 200 15.10 -16.26 23.81
C ARG A 200 14.01 -16.02 24.86
N LEU A 201 13.63 -17.04 25.62
CA LEU A 201 12.65 -16.93 26.70
C LEU A 201 13.15 -15.99 27.80
N SER A 202 14.40 -16.13 28.25
CA SER A 202 15.03 -15.20 29.20
C SER A 202 15.00 -13.77 28.68
N ALA A 203 15.31 -13.56 27.39
CA ALA A 203 15.34 -12.24 26.80
C ALA A 203 13.96 -11.57 26.73
N ILE A 204 12.89 -12.30 26.37
CA ILE A 204 11.53 -11.74 26.39
C ILE A 204 11.03 -11.50 27.83
N GLN A 205 11.56 -12.21 28.82
CA GLN A 205 11.35 -11.94 30.25
C GLN A 205 12.19 -10.75 30.76
N GLY A 206 12.99 -10.11 29.89
CA GLY A 206 13.82 -8.95 30.22
C GLY A 206 15.17 -9.30 30.85
N THR A 207 15.51 -10.58 30.98
CA THR A 207 16.77 -11.02 31.62
C THR A 207 17.82 -11.37 30.58
N ASP A 208 19.08 -11.00 30.84
CA ASP A 208 20.21 -11.37 29.99
C ASP A 208 20.49 -12.88 30.13
N PRO A 209 20.40 -13.68 29.05
CA PRO A 209 20.59 -15.14 29.14
C PRO A 209 21.92 -15.55 29.78
N ALA A 210 22.99 -14.78 29.52
CA ALA A 210 24.31 -15.04 30.08
C ALA A 210 24.33 -14.92 31.61
N SER A 211 23.53 -14.03 32.18
CA SER A 211 23.41 -13.87 33.64
C SER A 211 22.76 -15.06 34.34
N GLN A 212 22.02 -15.89 33.58
CA GLN A 212 21.40 -17.13 34.07
C GLN A 212 22.25 -18.37 33.74
N GLY A 213 23.46 -18.20 33.20
CA GLY A 213 24.30 -19.31 32.74
C GLY A 213 23.76 -20.00 31.49
N ILE A 214 22.79 -19.41 30.78
CA ILE A 214 22.27 -19.95 29.53
C ILE A 214 23.23 -19.59 28.41
N GLN A 215 23.96 -20.58 27.90
CA GLN A 215 24.87 -20.42 26.78
C GLN A 215 24.29 -21.14 25.56
N PRO A 216 23.57 -20.43 24.68
CA PRO A 216 23.18 -21.03 23.41
C PRO A 216 24.44 -21.30 22.57
N GLY A 217 24.41 -22.34 21.74
CA GLY A 217 25.55 -22.67 20.87
C GLY A 217 25.88 -21.52 19.90
N ASN A 218 27.12 -21.53 19.36
CA ASN A 218 27.61 -20.46 18.48
C ASN A 218 26.72 -20.16 17.26
N ASP A 219 25.95 -21.15 16.80
CA ASP A 219 25.03 -20.99 15.66
C ASP A 219 23.72 -20.25 16.01
N ALA A 220 23.42 -19.98 17.29
CA ALA A 220 22.22 -19.25 17.68
C ALA A 220 22.16 -17.84 17.06
N ILE A 221 23.32 -17.21 16.86
CA ILE A 221 23.41 -15.88 16.22
C ILE A 221 22.99 -15.89 14.73
N ARG A 222 22.88 -17.08 14.12
CA ARG A 222 22.36 -17.28 12.74
C ARG A 222 20.84 -17.49 12.72
N ASP A 223 20.18 -17.57 13.88
CA ASP A 223 18.72 -17.62 14.00
C ASP A 223 18.18 -16.20 14.18
N ILE A 224 17.37 -15.73 13.21
CA ILE A 224 16.84 -14.35 13.26
C ILE A 224 15.90 -14.15 14.44
N GLY A 225 15.15 -15.17 14.87
CA GLY A 225 14.32 -15.09 16.07
C GLY A 225 15.16 -14.87 17.33
N TYR A 226 16.32 -15.53 17.43
CA TYR A 226 17.28 -15.29 18.51
C TYR A 226 17.79 -13.85 18.48
N VAL A 227 18.29 -13.40 17.34
CA VAL A 227 18.82 -12.05 17.16
C VAL A 227 17.77 -10.98 17.46
N TYR A 228 16.54 -11.18 17.00
CA TYR A 228 15.40 -10.29 17.26
C TYR A 228 15.12 -10.15 18.76
N ASN A 229 15.00 -11.25 19.50
CA ASN A 229 14.73 -11.19 20.94
C ASN A 229 15.91 -10.58 21.72
N MET A 230 17.16 -10.86 21.33
CA MET A 230 18.34 -10.22 21.96
C MET A 230 18.41 -8.72 21.68
N SER A 231 18.09 -8.28 20.46
CA SER A 231 18.03 -6.85 20.10
C SER A 231 16.96 -6.12 20.93
N GLN A 232 15.76 -6.69 21.02
CA GLN A 232 14.67 -6.16 21.83
C GLN A 232 15.07 -6.04 23.31
N GLN A 233 15.68 -7.08 23.88
CA GLN A 233 16.15 -7.09 25.26
C GLN A 233 17.24 -6.02 25.49
N ALA A 234 18.24 -5.95 24.61
CA ALA A 234 19.30 -4.97 24.73
C ALA A 234 18.75 -3.53 24.70
N ARG A 235 17.78 -3.25 23.83
CA ARG A 235 17.08 -1.96 23.82
C ARG A 235 16.30 -1.70 25.10
N ALA A 236 15.53 -2.68 25.58
CA ALA A 236 14.76 -2.55 26.82
C ALA A 236 15.66 -2.28 28.04
N SER A 237 16.87 -2.87 28.07
CA SER A 237 17.89 -2.63 29.09
C SER A 237 18.71 -1.35 28.88
N ARG A 238 18.28 -0.42 28.01
CA ARG A 238 19.01 0.83 27.69
C ARG A 238 20.42 0.61 27.13
N ARG A 239 20.63 -0.47 26.37
CA ARG A 239 21.88 -0.79 25.65
C ARG A 239 21.70 -0.69 24.12
N PRO A 240 21.32 0.47 23.55
CA PRO A 240 21.02 0.59 22.11
C PRO A 240 22.24 0.32 21.23
N TYR A 241 23.46 0.66 21.68
CA TYR A 241 24.69 0.34 20.95
C TYR A 241 24.95 -1.15 20.84
N ALA A 242 24.57 -1.95 21.85
CA ALA A 242 24.70 -3.40 21.80
C ALA A 242 23.72 -4.00 20.77
N ALA A 243 22.47 -3.53 20.75
CA ALA A 243 21.48 -3.91 19.74
C ALA A 243 21.97 -3.57 18.32
N ALA A 244 22.51 -2.36 18.13
CA ALA A 244 23.03 -1.91 16.85
C ALA A 244 24.25 -2.74 16.38
N SER A 245 25.18 -3.01 17.30
CA SER A 245 26.35 -3.85 17.03
C SER A 245 25.92 -5.27 16.64
N LEU A 246 25.02 -5.87 17.41
CA LEU A 246 24.43 -7.19 17.14
C LEU A 246 23.85 -7.26 15.72
N LEU A 247 22.95 -6.34 15.37
CA LEU A 247 22.30 -6.35 14.06
C LEU A 247 23.27 -6.08 12.91
N ALA A 248 24.25 -5.20 13.10
CA ALA A 248 25.20 -4.81 12.06
C ALA A 248 26.33 -5.83 11.82
N THR A 249 26.59 -6.74 12.76
CA THR A 249 27.76 -7.64 12.72
C THR A 249 27.42 -9.12 12.75
N ARG A 250 26.15 -9.49 12.92
CA ARG A 250 25.72 -10.90 12.86
C ARG A 250 26.13 -11.55 11.53
N PRO A 251 26.42 -12.86 11.53
CA PRO A 251 26.63 -13.61 10.30
C PRO A 251 25.32 -13.81 9.53
N ARG A 252 25.43 -14.29 8.29
CA ARG A 252 24.26 -14.68 7.49
C ARG A 252 23.38 -15.68 8.22
N ALA A 253 22.08 -15.43 8.16
CA ALA A 253 21.07 -16.26 8.79
C ALA A 253 20.97 -17.64 8.16
N THR A 254 20.67 -18.65 8.98
CA THR A 254 20.30 -20.01 8.57
C THR A 254 18.87 -20.36 8.95
N VAL A 255 18.27 -19.59 9.87
CA VAL A 255 16.86 -19.69 10.25
C VAL A 255 16.18 -18.34 10.01
N LEU A 256 15.17 -18.36 9.14
CA LEU A 256 14.37 -17.20 8.75
C LEU A 256 13.43 -16.77 9.88
N PRO A 257 12.98 -15.50 9.90
CA PRO A 257 12.03 -15.02 10.88
C PRO A 257 10.66 -15.70 10.73
N HIS A 258 10.00 -15.99 11.85
CA HIS A 258 8.58 -16.36 11.87
C HIS A 258 7.71 -15.16 11.44
N ASP A 259 8.08 -13.96 11.91
CA ASP A 259 7.39 -12.71 11.61
C ASP A 259 8.38 -11.75 10.89
N PRO A 260 8.42 -11.76 9.55
CA PRO A 260 9.30 -10.89 8.79
C PRO A 260 8.93 -9.42 8.94
N THR A 261 7.66 -9.09 9.25
CA THR A 261 7.23 -7.71 9.49
C THR A 261 7.84 -7.17 10.78
N ALA A 262 7.75 -7.93 11.86
CA ALA A 262 8.38 -7.56 13.14
C ALA A 262 9.90 -7.46 13.02
N TRP A 263 10.52 -8.34 12.22
CA TRP A 263 11.95 -8.29 11.95
C TRP A 263 12.37 -6.99 11.25
N VAL A 264 11.72 -6.64 10.14
CA VAL A 264 12.00 -5.41 9.40
C VAL A 264 11.76 -4.16 10.27
N ALA A 265 10.70 -4.17 11.07
CA ALA A 265 10.40 -3.10 12.01
C ALA A 265 11.51 -2.93 13.07
N GLU A 266 12.09 -4.02 13.56
CA GLU A 266 13.21 -3.98 14.50
C GLU A 266 14.48 -3.43 13.86
N LEU A 267 14.81 -3.88 12.64
CA LEU A 267 15.95 -3.35 11.88
C LEU A 267 15.82 -1.84 11.69
N LEU A 268 14.65 -1.36 11.24
CA LEU A 268 14.40 0.07 11.04
C LEU A 268 14.51 0.87 12.34
N LYS A 269 13.94 0.34 13.42
CA LYS A 269 13.97 0.99 14.74
C LYS A 269 15.40 1.15 15.25
N VAL A 270 16.23 0.10 15.16
CA VAL A 270 17.63 0.16 15.60
C VAL A 270 18.47 1.03 14.68
N ALA A 271 18.25 0.97 13.37
CA ALA A 271 18.94 1.83 12.40
C ALA A 271 18.69 3.32 12.69
N ARG A 272 17.45 3.72 13.00
CA ARG A 272 17.11 5.13 13.36
C ARG A 272 17.80 5.64 14.63
N MET A 273 18.23 4.75 15.52
CA MET A 273 18.99 5.10 16.73
C MET A 273 20.51 4.99 16.54
N SER A 274 20.95 4.58 15.35
CA SER A 274 22.35 4.36 14.99
C SER A 274 22.84 5.49 14.06
N GLY A 275 24.11 5.44 13.66
CA GLY A 275 24.68 6.39 12.69
C GLY A 275 25.74 5.76 11.80
N GLY A 276 26.03 6.45 10.69
CA GLY A 276 27.11 6.10 9.77
C GLY A 276 27.06 4.66 9.25
N SER A 277 28.21 3.99 9.22
CA SER A 277 28.36 2.65 8.62
C SER A 277 27.48 1.56 9.26
N THR A 278 27.04 1.76 10.51
CA THR A 278 26.15 0.81 11.21
C THR A 278 24.76 0.79 10.57
N VAL A 279 24.21 1.95 10.22
CA VAL A 279 22.91 2.05 9.52
C VAL A 279 22.98 1.32 8.17
N VAL A 280 24.05 1.57 7.42
CA VAL A 280 24.30 0.95 6.11
C VAL A 280 24.38 -0.57 6.22
N ARG A 281 25.12 -1.10 7.20
CA ARG A 281 25.22 -2.56 7.44
C ARG A 281 23.89 -3.19 7.84
N ILE A 282 23.13 -2.54 8.73
CA ILE A 282 21.79 -3.02 9.13
C ILE A 282 20.89 -3.09 7.89
N ALA A 283 20.80 -2.00 7.12
CA ALA A 283 20.00 -1.96 5.90
C ALA A 283 20.45 -3.02 4.87
N ALA A 284 21.76 -3.14 4.61
CA ALA A 284 22.29 -4.09 3.64
C ALA A 284 22.02 -5.56 4.02
N SER A 285 21.77 -5.85 5.29
CA SER A 285 21.52 -7.20 5.81
C SER A 285 20.04 -7.60 5.82
N ILE A 286 19.13 -6.74 5.37
CA ILE A 286 17.68 -6.97 5.46
C ILE A 286 17.22 -8.22 4.71
N ASP A 287 17.87 -8.52 3.57
CA ASP A 287 17.50 -9.62 2.69
C ASP A 287 17.74 -11.00 3.32
N ASP A 288 18.62 -11.08 4.34
CA ASP A 288 18.84 -12.31 5.11
C ASP A 288 17.56 -12.77 5.85
N GLY A 289 16.59 -11.87 6.02
CA GLY A 289 15.27 -12.16 6.61
C GLY A 289 14.27 -12.81 5.66
N PHE A 290 14.65 -13.08 4.41
CA PHE A 290 13.73 -13.55 3.38
C PHE A 290 14.29 -14.74 2.60
N PRO A 291 13.43 -15.63 2.10
CA PRO A 291 13.84 -16.58 1.07
C PRO A 291 14.45 -15.87 -0.14
N PRO A 292 15.42 -16.49 -0.85
CA PRO A 292 15.96 -15.94 -2.08
C PRO A 292 14.85 -15.63 -3.10
N ASN A 293 14.98 -14.52 -3.84
CA ASN A 293 14.04 -14.05 -4.86
C ASN A 293 12.63 -13.70 -4.34
N THR A 294 12.48 -13.46 -3.04
CA THR A 294 11.23 -12.94 -2.49
C THR A 294 10.88 -11.58 -3.08
N ASP A 295 9.69 -11.45 -3.66
CA ASP A 295 9.16 -10.16 -4.10
C ASP A 295 8.58 -9.39 -2.91
N ILE A 296 9.37 -8.47 -2.36
CA ILE A 296 8.94 -7.60 -1.26
C ILE A 296 7.74 -6.74 -1.67
N SER A 297 7.60 -6.37 -2.95
CA SER A 297 6.50 -5.52 -3.42
C SER A 297 5.13 -6.23 -3.34
N ALA A 298 5.13 -7.56 -3.30
CA ALA A 298 3.94 -8.39 -3.12
C ALA A 298 3.53 -8.57 -1.65
N MET A 299 4.40 -8.20 -0.69
CA MET A 299 4.14 -8.38 0.74
C MET A 299 3.16 -7.34 1.31
N GLU A 300 2.73 -7.56 2.55
CA GLU A 300 1.80 -6.65 3.23
C GLU A 300 2.35 -5.21 3.34
N TYR A 301 1.42 -4.25 3.39
CA TYR A 301 1.76 -2.82 3.40
C TYR A 301 2.75 -2.45 4.51
N LYS A 302 2.54 -2.93 5.73
CA LYS A 302 3.35 -2.56 6.90
C LYS A 302 4.82 -2.99 6.76
N LEU A 303 5.06 -4.17 6.20
CA LEU A 303 6.39 -4.67 5.91
C LEU A 303 7.06 -3.81 4.84
N ARG A 304 6.36 -3.56 3.72
CA ARG A 304 6.88 -2.76 2.61
C ARG A 304 7.24 -1.33 3.02
N ASP A 305 6.40 -0.71 3.84
CA ASP A 305 6.59 0.65 4.33
C ASP A 305 7.86 0.77 5.20
N ASP A 306 8.06 -0.16 6.14
CA ASP A 306 9.27 -0.15 6.97
C ASP A 306 10.51 -0.57 6.15
N TYR A 307 10.37 -1.54 5.24
CA TYR A 307 11.47 -1.98 4.37
C TYR A 307 11.97 -0.82 3.52
N THR A 308 11.06 -0.13 2.81
CA THR A 308 11.41 1.05 1.99
C THR A 308 11.96 2.18 2.86
N SER A 309 11.40 2.43 4.05
CA SER A 309 11.95 3.41 5.00
C SER A 309 13.40 3.10 5.40
N LEU A 310 13.72 1.82 5.66
CA LEU A 310 15.07 1.39 6.03
C LEU A 310 16.03 1.48 4.83
N MET A 311 15.59 1.10 3.63
CA MET A 311 16.39 1.20 2.41
C MET A 311 16.71 2.66 2.06
N TRP A 312 15.73 3.55 2.21
CA TRP A 312 15.94 4.98 2.00
C TRP A 312 16.94 5.53 3.02
N LEU A 313 16.74 5.26 4.32
CA LEU A 313 17.64 5.69 5.39
C LEU A 313 19.07 5.20 5.14
N GLY A 314 19.24 3.90 4.86
CA GLY A 314 20.55 3.31 4.56
C GLY A 314 21.20 3.90 3.31
N GLY A 315 20.44 4.09 2.22
CA GLY A 315 20.93 4.67 0.98
C GLY A 315 21.36 6.12 1.14
N THR A 316 20.58 6.95 1.85
CA THR A 316 20.94 8.35 2.11
C THR A 316 22.13 8.48 3.04
N THR A 317 22.20 7.68 4.10
CA THR A 317 23.37 7.66 5.00
C THR A 317 24.62 7.20 4.26
N ALA A 318 24.51 6.17 3.40
CA ALA A 318 25.63 5.71 2.59
C ALA A 318 26.13 6.80 1.63
N LEU A 319 25.22 7.47 0.90
CA LEU A 319 25.58 8.46 -0.10
C LEU A 319 26.12 9.77 0.49
N TRP A 320 25.47 10.28 1.54
CA TRP A 320 25.72 11.64 2.04
C TRP A 320 26.58 11.68 3.29
N GLU A 321 26.43 10.74 4.22
CA GLU A 321 27.20 10.73 5.47
C GLU A 321 28.51 9.95 5.31
N THR A 322 28.44 8.69 4.87
CA THR A 322 29.64 7.83 4.75
C THR A 322 30.35 7.98 3.42
N ARG A 323 29.78 8.73 2.47
CA ARG A 323 30.34 8.98 1.12
C ARG A 323 30.64 7.70 0.33
N ASP A 324 29.90 6.63 0.61
CA ASP A 324 30.02 5.34 -0.07
C ASP A 324 28.88 5.18 -1.08
N ALA A 325 29.10 5.78 -2.26
CA ALA A 325 28.14 5.71 -3.35
C ALA A 325 27.94 4.27 -3.87
N ARG A 326 28.95 3.40 -3.72
CA ARG A 326 28.88 1.99 -4.14
C ARG A 326 27.95 1.20 -3.23
N ALA A 327 27.97 1.45 -1.92
CA ALA A 327 27.01 0.87 -0.97
C ALA A 327 25.61 1.48 -1.10
N ALA A 328 25.49 2.76 -1.47
CA ALA A 328 24.21 3.45 -1.59
C ALA A 328 23.35 2.94 -2.75
N ALA A 329 23.95 2.71 -3.92
CA ALA A 329 23.22 2.31 -5.14
C ALA A 329 22.30 1.07 -4.95
N PRO A 330 22.78 -0.06 -4.39
CA PRO A 330 21.92 -1.23 -4.19
C PRO A 330 20.85 -1.03 -3.09
N LEU A 331 20.99 -0.06 -2.19
CA LEU A 331 19.95 0.28 -1.21
C LEU A 331 18.82 1.10 -1.86
N PHE A 332 19.17 2.10 -2.69
CA PHE A 332 18.17 2.84 -3.46
C PHE A 332 17.43 1.97 -4.48
N TYR A 333 18.13 1.01 -5.09
CA TYR A 333 17.48 0.03 -5.96
C TYR A 333 16.42 -0.77 -5.20
N ARG A 334 16.75 -1.30 -4.02
CA ARG A 334 15.80 -2.02 -3.16
C ARG A 334 14.63 -1.16 -2.71
N TYR A 335 14.86 0.12 -2.40
CA TYR A 335 13.79 1.08 -2.11
C TYR A 335 12.79 1.18 -3.28
N GLY A 336 13.29 1.28 -4.51
CA GLY A 336 12.43 1.30 -5.69
C GLY A 336 11.75 -0.05 -5.94
N ALA A 337 12.50 -1.15 -5.89
CA ALA A 337 12.00 -2.50 -6.21
C ALA A 337 10.94 -3.00 -5.23
N ALA A 338 11.02 -2.64 -3.95
CA ALA A 338 10.04 -3.02 -2.92
C ALA A 338 8.73 -2.22 -2.99
N ALA A 339 8.69 -1.12 -3.75
CA ALA A 339 7.51 -0.28 -3.88
C ALA A 339 6.60 -0.71 -5.04
N ARG A 340 5.28 -0.51 -4.87
CA ARG A 340 4.30 -0.66 -5.97
C ARG A 340 4.06 0.66 -6.72
N THR A 341 4.07 1.79 -6.01
CA THR A 341 3.72 3.08 -6.61
C THR A 341 4.78 3.53 -7.62
N PRO A 342 4.40 3.89 -8.86
CA PRO A 342 5.31 4.38 -9.89
C PRO A 342 6.24 5.51 -9.41
N GLN A 343 5.70 6.43 -8.60
CA GLN A 343 6.45 7.55 -8.02
C GLN A 343 7.64 7.06 -7.17
N THR A 344 7.40 6.12 -6.25
CA THR A 344 8.45 5.60 -5.35
C THR A 344 9.44 4.72 -6.11
N ARG A 345 8.94 3.89 -7.04
CA ARG A 345 9.78 3.06 -7.92
C ARG A 345 10.76 3.92 -8.72
N SER A 346 10.23 4.89 -9.46
CA SER A 346 11.00 5.84 -10.27
C SER A 346 12.04 6.61 -9.44
N LYS A 347 11.64 7.10 -8.26
CA LYS A 347 12.55 7.77 -7.32
C LYS A 347 13.71 6.86 -6.90
N GLY A 348 13.43 5.62 -6.49
CA GLY A 348 14.46 4.68 -6.07
C GLY A 348 15.46 4.36 -7.17
N PHE A 349 14.96 4.05 -8.36
CA PHE A 349 15.80 3.74 -9.51
C PHE A 349 16.64 4.95 -9.94
N TYR A 350 16.09 6.16 -9.94
CA TYR A 350 16.87 7.36 -10.26
C TYR A 350 18.03 7.58 -9.27
N TRP A 351 17.76 7.50 -7.95
CA TRP A 351 18.80 7.67 -6.94
C TRP A 351 19.83 6.54 -6.94
N ALA A 352 19.42 5.31 -7.29
CA ALA A 352 20.34 4.20 -7.54
C ALA A 352 21.26 4.51 -8.73
N GLY A 353 20.73 5.05 -9.82
CA GLY A 353 21.50 5.47 -10.99
C GLY A 353 22.48 6.59 -10.70
N LEU A 354 22.06 7.58 -9.92
CA LEU A 354 22.93 8.68 -9.47
C LEU A 354 24.07 8.18 -8.57
N ALA A 355 23.76 7.32 -7.60
CA ALA A 355 24.77 6.72 -6.73
C ALA A 355 25.75 5.84 -7.54
N ALA A 356 25.25 5.04 -8.48
CA ALA A 356 26.10 4.24 -9.37
C ALA A 356 27.01 5.12 -10.24
N THR A 357 26.50 6.26 -10.74
CA THR A 357 27.30 7.24 -11.48
C THR A 357 28.44 7.78 -10.62
N GLN A 358 28.15 8.18 -9.39
CA GLN A 358 29.15 8.67 -8.44
C GLN A 358 30.16 7.57 -8.03
N ALA A 359 29.75 6.30 -8.03
CA ALA A 359 30.64 5.15 -7.78
C ALA A 359 31.49 4.75 -8.99
N GLY A 360 31.33 5.42 -10.15
CA GLY A 360 31.99 5.09 -11.41
C GLY A 360 31.40 3.88 -12.16
N ASP A 361 30.28 3.32 -11.68
CA ASP A 361 29.58 2.20 -12.32
C ASP A 361 28.62 2.72 -13.41
N ARG A 362 29.16 2.98 -14.59
CA ARG A 362 28.40 3.48 -15.75
C ARG A 362 27.33 2.49 -16.22
N ALA A 363 27.62 1.19 -16.18
CA ALA A 363 26.70 0.15 -16.63
C ALA A 363 25.50 0.03 -15.67
N GLY A 364 25.77 0.02 -14.35
CA GLY A 364 24.73 0.07 -13.33
C GLY A 364 23.93 1.36 -13.38
N ALA A 365 24.58 2.52 -13.55
CA ALA A 365 23.92 3.80 -13.70
C ALA A 365 22.90 3.81 -14.85
N THR A 366 23.35 3.37 -16.04
CA THR A 366 22.48 3.25 -17.22
C THR A 366 21.30 2.32 -16.93
N ARG A 367 21.54 1.12 -16.40
CA ARG A 367 20.49 0.16 -16.06
C ARG A 367 19.44 0.75 -15.11
N TYR A 368 19.86 1.49 -14.09
CA TYR A 368 18.92 2.08 -13.14
C TYR A 368 18.15 3.27 -13.73
N PHE A 369 18.79 4.10 -14.56
CA PHE A 369 18.07 5.15 -15.28
C PHE A 369 17.07 4.57 -16.28
N GLU A 370 17.38 3.45 -16.93
CA GLU A 370 16.41 2.73 -17.79
C GLU A 370 15.18 2.29 -16.99
N MET A 371 15.37 1.72 -15.79
CA MET A 371 14.27 1.33 -14.91
C MET A 371 13.41 2.54 -14.48
N ALA A 372 14.03 3.68 -14.15
CA ALA A 372 13.30 4.90 -13.81
C ALA A 372 12.56 5.50 -15.01
N ALA A 373 13.16 5.43 -16.21
CA ALA A 373 12.63 5.97 -17.46
C ALA A 373 11.36 5.24 -17.96
N GLN A 374 11.08 4.03 -17.46
CA GLN A 374 9.80 3.34 -17.67
C GLN A 374 8.60 4.10 -17.08
N TYR A 375 8.84 5.11 -16.23
CA TYR A 375 7.79 5.91 -15.60
C TYR A 375 7.81 7.37 -16.12
N PRO A 376 7.49 7.61 -17.40
CA PRO A 376 7.72 8.88 -18.08
C PRO A 376 6.86 10.06 -17.55
N VAL A 377 5.79 9.77 -16.80
CA VAL A 377 4.95 10.79 -16.16
C VAL A 377 5.42 11.19 -14.77
N GLN A 378 6.42 10.48 -14.23
CA GLN A 378 6.99 10.75 -12.90
C GLN A 378 8.22 11.64 -13.04
N PHE A 379 8.40 12.60 -12.13
CA PHE A 379 9.52 13.56 -12.16
C PHE A 379 10.88 12.87 -12.35
N TYR A 380 11.16 11.83 -11.56
CA TYR A 380 12.43 11.10 -11.65
C TYR A 380 12.57 10.26 -12.93
N GLY A 381 11.46 9.84 -13.54
CA GLY A 381 11.47 9.18 -14.83
C GLY A 381 11.79 10.15 -15.97
N MET A 382 11.24 11.37 -15.91
CA MET A 382 11.59 12.46 -16.83
C MET A 382 13.08 12.82 -16.71
N LEU A 383 13.60 12.99 -15.50
CA LEU A 383 15.04 13.23 -15.28
C LEU A 383 15.91 12.08 -15.80
N SER A 384 15.46 10.83 -15.66
CA SER A 384 16.16 9.69 -16.22
C SER A 384 16.15 9.67 -17.74
N LEU A 385 15.03 10.01 -18.38
CA LEU A 385 14.95 10.17 -19.84
C LEU A 385 15.91 11.26 -20.33
N GLU A 386 15.94 12.42 -19.65
CA GLU A 386 16.88 13.51 -19.95
C GLU A 386 18.34 13.04 -19.85
N ARG A 387 18.70 12.34 -18.78
CA ARG A 387 20.06 11.78 -18.59
C ARG A 387 20.43 10.73 -19.63
N LEU A 388 19.46 9.98 -20.13
CA LEU A 388 19.63 9.00 -21.20
C LEU A 388 19.61 9.66 -22.60
N GLY A 389 19.38 10.97 -22.69
CA GLY A 389 19.26 11.69 -23.97
C GLY A 389 18.02 11.31 -24.78
N ARG A 390 16.93 10.91 -24.11
CA ARG A 390 15.68 10.45 -24.73
C ARG A 390 14.57 11.48 -24.58
N ALA A 391 13.77 11.60 -25.64
CA ALA A 391 12.54 12.39 -25.59
C ALA A 391 11.47 11.71 -24.74
N LEU A 392 10.52 12.50 -24.23
CA LEU A 392 9.32 11.96 -23.59
C LEU A 392 8.49 11.15 -24.58
N PRO A 393 7.96 9.97 -24.20
CA PRO A 393 7.07 9.21 -25.04
C PRO A 393 5.71 9.93 -25.21
N ARG A 394 4.92 9.48 -26.18
CA ARG A 394 3.53 9.94 -26.34
C ARG A 394 2.67 9.39 -25.20
N LEU A 395 2.05 10.27 -24.43
CA LEU A 395 1.25 9.93 -23.24
C LEU A 395 -0.26 9.85 -23.52
N ASN A 396 -0.66 9.86 -24.79
CA ASN A 396 -2.07 9.90 -25.21
C ASN A 396 -2.62 8.53 -25.64
N LYS A 397 -1.91 7.44 -25.33
CA LYS A 397 -2.41 6.08 -25.56
C LYS A 397 -3.68 5.84 -24.72
N GLN A 398 -4.58 5.04 -25.26
CA GLN A 398 -5.83 4.63 -24.63
C GLN A 398 -5.79 3.11 -24.50
N PRO A 399 -6.50 2.53 -23.51
CA PRO A 399 -6.60 1.09 -23.38
C PRO A 399 -7.31 0.48 -24.60
N ASP A 400 -6.87 -0.71 -25.00
CA ASP A 400 -7.40 -1.43 -26.16
C ASP A 400 -8.63 -2.27 -25.79
N ALA A 401 -8.74 -2.65 -24.50
CA ALA A 401 -9.82 -3.49 -23.99
C ALA A 401 -11.22 -2.89 -24.22
N GLN A 402 -12.12 -3.72 -24.74
CA GLN A 402 -13.53 -3.39 -24.95
C GLN A 402 -14.40 -4.37 -24.17
N PRO A 403 -14.88 -4.00 -22.96
CA PRO A 403 -15.73 -4.87 -22.16
C PRO A 403 -17.01 -5.22 -22.91
N SER A 404 -17.41 -6.49 -22.90
CA SER A 404 -18.67 -7.00 -23.44
C SER A 404 -19.88 -6.55 -22.60
N SER A 405 -21.08 -6.72 -23.15
CA SER A 405 -22.31 -6.44 -22.41
C SER A 405 -22.48 -7.30 -21.16
N LYS A 406 -21.98 -8.55 -21.19
CA LYS A 406 -22.00 -9.44 -20.03
C LYS A 406 -21.02 -8.97 -18.95
N GLU A 407 -19.78 -8.66 -19.31
CA GLU A 407 -18.77 -8.17 -18.35
C GLU A 407 -19.23 -6.86 -17.69
N ARG A 408 -19.85 -5.95 -18.45
CA ARG A 408 -20.48 -4.75 -17.88
C ARG A 408 -21.58 -5.13 -16.88
N ALA A 409 -22.51 -6.00 -17.26
CA ALA A 409 -23.61 -6.41 -16.38
C ALA A 409 -23.09 -7.05 -15.08
N ASP A 410 -22.09 -7.94 -15.19
CA ASP A 410 -21.47 -8.61 -14.04
C ASP A 410 -20.78 -7.57 -13.12
N PHE A 411 -20.02 -6.63 -13.68
CA PHE A 411 -19.35 -5.56 -12.93
C PHE A 411 -20.33 -4.64 -12.20
N TYR A 412 -21.41 -4.19 -12.84
CA TYR A 412 -22.42 -3.34 -12.21
C TYR A 412 -23.32 -4.09 -11.22
N ALA A 413 -23.33 -5.43 -11.24
CA ALA A 413 -24.01 -6.26 -10.26
C ALA A 413 -23.19 -6.48 -8.96
N LEU A 414 -21.90 -6.16 -8.96
CA LEU A 414 -21.05 -6.29 -7.77
C LEU A 414 -21.54 -5.34 -6.65
N PRO A 415 -21.58 -5.82 -5.38
CA PRO A 415 -21.94 -4.97 -4.24
C PRO A 415 -21.08 -3.71 -4.12
N ILE A 416 -19.76 -3.83 -4.35
CA ILE A 416 -18.83 -2.70 -4.28
C ILE A 416 -19.15 -1.62 -5.33
N THR A 417 -19.57 -2.00 -6.54
CA THR A 417 -19.98 -1.04 -7.59
C THR A 417 -21.22 -0.26 -7.17
N GLY A 418 -22.21 -0.95 -6.59
CA GLY A 418 -23.37 -0.30 -6.00
C GLY A 418 -22.98 0.68 -4.88
N ALA A 419 -22.07 0.27 -4.00
CA ALA A 419 -21.62 1.09 -2.87
C ALA A 419 -20.81 2.31 -3.32
N VAL A 420 -19.98 2.19 -4.35
CA VAL A 420 -19.27 3.31 -4.96
C VAL A 420 -20.26 4.32 -5.55
N ARG A 421 -21.30 3.86 -6.28
CA ARG A 421 -22.33 4.74 -6.84
C ARG A 421 -23.08 5.49 -5.74
N GLU A 422 -23.44 4.80 -4.67
CA GLU A 422 -24.13 5.41 -3.53
C GLU A 422 -23.22 6.40 -2.77
N ALA A 423 -22.00 5.99 -2.44
CA ALA A 423 -21.03 6.85 -1.76
C ALA A 423 -20.63 8.08 -2.60
N ALA A 424 -20.71 7.99 -3.92
CA ALA A 424 -20.44 9.12 -4.81
C ALA A 424 -21.57 10.15 -4.86
N ARG A 425 -22.79 9.85 -4.38
CA ARG A 425 -23.91 10.80 -4.33
C ARG A 425 -23.60 11.92 -3.33
N ASP A 426 -23.78 11.62 -2.05
CA ASP A 426 -23.77 12.61 -0.96
C ASP A 426 -22.91 12.20 0.25
N ALA A 427 -22.20 11.06 0.19
CA ALA A 427 -21.32 10.69 1.29
C ALA A 427 -20.13 11.66 1.42
N PRO A 428 -19.49 11.76 2.61
CA PRO A 428 -18.28 12.54 2.77
C PRO A 428 -17.24 12.17 1.71
N TRP A 429 -16.50 13.16 1.19
CA TRP A 429 -15.51 12.95 0.14
C TRP A 429 -14.52 11.82 0.49
N SER A 430 -14.08 11.75 1.74
CA SER A 430 -13.19 10.71 2.24
C SER A 430 -13.78 9.29 2.17
N THR A 431 -15.10 9.15 2.34
CA THR A 431 -15.83 7.90 2.17
C THR A 431 -15.90 7.54 0.68
N SER A 432 -16.33 8.46 -0.19
CA SER A 432 -16.40 8.21 -1.64
C SER A 432 -15.05 7.77 -2.21
N ILE A 433 -13.97 8.47 -1.84
CA ILE A 433 -12.60 8.14 -2.28
C ILE A 433 -12.17 6.78 -1.77
N ARG A 434 -12.57 6.37 -0.57
CA ARG A 434 -12.21 5.06 -0.03
C ARG A 434 -12.87 3.92 -0.79
N PHE A 435 -14.17 4.02 -1.05
CA PHE A 435 -14.89 3.03 -1.85
C PHE A 435 -14.33 2.96 -3.27
N PHE A 436 -14.02 4.11 -3.87
CA PHE A 436 -13.47 4.11 -5.22
C PHE A 436 -12.04 3.55 -5.29
N ARG A 437 -11.19 3.86 -4.29
CA ARG A 437 -9.85 3.25 -4.21
C ARG A 437 -9.93 1.74 -4.07
N GLU A 438 -10.89 1.22 -3.31
CA GLU A 438 -11.10 -0.21 -3.13
C GLU A 438 -11.47 -0.89 -4.46
N ILE A 439 -12.49 -0.38 -5.18
CA ILE A 439 -12.87 -0.98 -6.48
C ILE A 439 -11.76 -0.87 -7.54
N ALA A 440 -10.96 0.20 -7.49
CA ALA A 440 -9.82 0.37 -8.39
C ALA A 440 -8.65 -0.56 -8.05
N ASP A 441 -8.46 -0.91 -6.77
CA ASP A 441 -7.46 -1.87 -6.29
C ASP A 441 -7.86 -3.32 -6.59
N GLN A 442 -9.17 -3.61 -6.62
CA GLN A 442 -9.71 -4.93 -6.99
C GLN A 442 -9.69 -5.22 -8.50
N ALA A 443 -9.46 -4.21 -9.34
CA ALA A 443 -9.34 -4.40 -10.78
C ALA A 443 -7.94 -4.96 -11.11
N GLU A 444 -7.87 -6.16 -11.68
CA GLU A 444 -6.61 -6.84 -12.00
C GLU A 444 -6.32 -6.88 -13.51
N THR A 445 -7.37 -6.75 -14.32
CA THR A 445 -7.29 -6.81 -15.79
C THR A 445 -7.51 -5.44 -16.43
N GLU A 446 -7.00 -5.27 -17.65
CA GLU A 446 -7.23 -4.05 -18.44
C GLU A 446 -8.74 -3.78 -18.61
N THR A 447 -9.52 -4.84 -18.88
CA THR A 447 -10.99 -4.79 -19.00
C THR A 447 -11.65 -4.23 -17.73
N GLU A 448 -11.26 -4.70 -16.55
CA GLU A 448 -11.79 -4.20 -15.27
C GLU A 448 -11.39 -2.75 -15.03
N HIS A 449 -10.14 -2.36 -15.32
CA HIS A 449 -9.73 -0.97 -15.23
C HIS A 449 -10.53 -0.07 -16.20
N VAL A 450 -10.85 -0.54 -17.42
CA VAL A 450 -11.74 0.18 -18.34
C VAL A 450 -13.15 0.35 -17.74
N LEU A 451 -13.69 -0.69 -17.09
CA LEU A 451 -15.00 -0.63 -16.43
C LEU A 451 -15.00 0.35 -15.25
N VAL A 452 -13.94 0.37 -14.44
CA VAL A 452 -13.77 1.37 -13.37
C VAL A 452 -13.60 2.78 -13.95
N ALA A 453 -12.95 2.94 -15.12
CA ALA A 453 -12.83 4.23 -15.82
C ALA A 453 -14.20 4.72 -16.32
N GLN A 454 -15.01 3.78 -16.80
CA GLN A 454 -16.38 4.06 -17.20
C GLN A 454 -17.22 4.46 -15.99
N LEU A 455 -17.10 3.75 -14.87
CA LEU A 455 -17.78 4.11 -13.63
C LEU A 455 -17.42 5.53 -13.17
N ALA A 456 -16.13 5.91 -13.15
CA ALA A 456 -15.72 7.27 -12.81
C ALA A 456 -16.41 8.32 -13.70
N ARG A 457 -16.45 8.06 -15.03
CA ARG A 457 -17.13 8.90 -16.03
C ARG A 457 -18.63 9.01 -15.76
N ASP A 458 -19.29 7.90 -15.53
CA ASP A 458 -20.73 7.83 -15.24
C ASP A 458 -21.10 8.58 -13.94
N LEU A 459 -20.18 8.64 -12.99
CA LEU A 459 -20.34 9.38 -11.73
C LEU A 459 -20.06 10.89 -11.88
N GLY A 460 -19.49 11.31 -13.01
CA GLY A 460 -19.08 12.69 -13.24
C GLY A 460 -17.93 13.16 -12.34
N ARG A 461 -17.11 12.23 -11.84
CA ARG A 461 -16.07 12.50 -10.84
C ARG A 461 -14.65 12.33 -11.41
N ARG A 462 -14.05 13.46 -11.79
CA ARG A 462 -12.71 13.53 -12.41
C ARG A 462 -11.60 13.04 -11.49
N ASP A 463 -11.72 13.28 -10.18
CA ASP A 463 -10.78 12.80 -9.17
C ASP A 463 -10.70 11.29 -9.07
N LEU A 464 -11.81 10.61 -9.34
CA LEU A 464 -11.83 9.15 -9.39
C LEU A 464 -11.07 8.63 -10.63
N ALA A 465 -11.11 9.35 -11.75
CA ALA A 465 -10.28 9.00 -12.92
C ALA A 465 -8.77 9.13 -12.64
N VAL A 466 -8.36 10.14 -11.85
CA VAL A 466 -6.96 10.28 -11.40
C VAL A 466 -6.55 9.07 -10.56
N ILE A 467 -7.36 8.69 -9.57
CA ILE A 467 -7.10 7.54 -8.69
C ILE A 467 -7.01 6.25 -9.48
N LEU A 468 -7.93 6.02 -10.41
CA LEU A 468 -7.90 4.84 -11.27
C LEU A 468 -6.62 4.79 -12.10
N GLY A 469 -6.23 5.90 -12.74
CA GLY A 469 -5.04 5.93 -13.57
C GLY A 469 -3.77 5.61 -12.78
N GLU A 470 -3.68 6.08 -11.53
CA GLU A 470 -2.60 5.73 -10.61
C GLU A 470 -2.62 4.23 -10.25
N LYS A 471 -3.81 3.66 -10.00
CA LYS A 471 -3.97 2.23 -9.69
C LYS A 471 -3.68 1.31 -10.88
N ALA A 472 -4.14 1.66 -12.07
CA ALA A 472 -3.83 0.94 -13.30
C ALA A 472 -2.31 0.86 -13.53
N GLN A 473 -1.58 1.97 -13.29
CA GLN A 473 -0.12 1.97 -13.37
C GLN A 473 0.56 1.11 -12.29
N GLU A 474 0.03 1.10 -11.06
CA GLU A 474 0.51 0.18 -10.01
C GLU A 474 0.39 -1.30 -10.46
N HIS A 475 -0.60 -1.61 -11.30
CA HIS A 475 -0.82 -2.95 -11.88
C HIS A 475 -0.13 -3.15 -13.24
N GLY A 476 0.63 -2.17 -13.73
CA GLY A 476 1.41 -2.26 -14.97
C GLY A 476 0.68 -1.86 -16.25
N PHE A 477 -0.48 -1.21 -16.15
CA PHE A 477 -1.24 -0.69 -17.29
C PHE A 477 -0.94 0.80 -17.54
N ASP A 478 -0.03 1.06 -18.46
CA ASP A 478 0.41 2.42 -18.83
C ASP A 478 -0.58 3.18 -19.73
N ASP A 479 -1.55 2.50 -20.33
CA ASP A 479 -2.46 3.09 -21.32
C ASP A 479 -3.56 3.98 -20.73
N PHE A 480 -3.55 4.15 -19.40
CA PHE A 480 -4.48 4.98 -18.65
C PHE A 480 -3.97 6.40 -18.39
N TYR A 481 -2.79 6.78 -18.88
CA TYR A 481 -2.24 8.13 -18.69
C TYR A 481 -3.24 9.23 -19.08
N ALA A 482 -3.83 9.16 -20.27
CA ALA A 482 -4.78 10.19 -20.70
C ALA A 482 -6.03 10.29 -19.79
N ILE A 483 -6.44 9.20 -19.14
CA ILE A 483 -7.56 9.18 -18.18
C ILE A 483 -7.11 9.82 -16.85
N ALA A 484 -5.87 9.59 -16.44
CA ALA A 484 -5.27 10.09 -15.19
C ALA A 484 -5.02 11.61 -15.14
N PHE A 485 -5.20 12.30 -16.28
CA PHE A 485 -5.02 13.75 -16.44
C PHE A 485 -6.29 14.37 -17.06
N PRO A 486 -7.40 14.43 -16.29
CA PRO A 486 -8.65 15.01 -16.79
C PRO A 486 -8.50 16.52 -17.02
N THR A 487 -9.40 17.08 -17.83
CA THR A 487 -9.42 18.51 -18.18
C THR A 487 -10.66 19.21 -17.63
N ILE A 488 -10.52 20.50 -17.36
CA ILE A 488 -11.60 21.42 -17.00
C ILE A 488 -11.57 22.66 -17.91
N PRO A 489 -12.71 23.33 -18.11
CA PRO A 489 -12.74 24.62 -18.79
C PRO A 489 -11.80 25.62 -18.09
N ASN A 490 -10.92 26.25 -18.85
CA ASN A 490 -9.92 27.16 -18.31
C ASN A 490 -10.49 28.59 -18.20
N PRO A 491 -10.38 29.28 -17.06
CA PRO A 491 -10.76 30.68 -16.96
C PRO A 491 -9.97 31.54 -17.98
N PRO A 492 -10.60 32.51 -18.67
CA PRO A 492 -9.91 33.37 -19.62
C PRO A 492 -8.69 34.06 -19.01
N GLY A 493 -7.57 34.08 -19.73
CA GLY A 493 -6.34 34.76 -19.29
C GLY A 493 -5.45 33.97 -18.33
N THR A 494 -5.77 32.72 -18.02
CA THR A 494 -4.94 31.84 -17.17
C THR A 494 -4.09 30.86 -17.98
N ASP A 495 -2.94 30.45 -17.44
CA ASP A 495 -2.11 29.40 -18.05
C ASP A 495 -2.74 28.03 -17.85
N TRP A 496 -3.17 27.41 -18.95
CA TRP A 496 -3.86 26.12 -18.93
C TRP A 496 -3.04 25.04 -18.21
N THR A 497 -1.72 24.99 -18.45
CA THR A 497 -0.84 23.96 -17.89
C THR A 497 -0.72 24.13 -16.38
N MET A 498 -0.51 25.35 -15.90
CA MET A 498 -0.37 25.65 -14.48
C MET A 498 -1.68 25.39 -13.72
N VAL A 499 -2.82 25.81 -14.28
CA VAL A 499 -4.15 25.55 -13.69
C VAL A 499 -4.38 24.06 -13.50
N HIS A 500 -4.11 23.25 -14.53
CA HIS A 500 -4.31 21.80 -14.46
C HIS A 500 -3.28 21.11 -13.57
N ALA A 501 -2.01 21.51 -13.63
CA ALA A 501 -0.94 20.92 -12.82
C ALA A 501 -1.18 21.16 -11.33
N ILE A 502 -1.50 22.40 -10.93
CA ILE A 502 -1.83 22.73 -9.54
C ILE A 502 -3.11 22.00 -9.12
N THR A 503 -4.17 22.05 -9.94
CA THR A 503 -5.45 21.39 -9.60
C THR A 503 -5.28 19.88 -9.38
N ARG A 504 -4.51 19.21 -10.26
CA ARG A 504 -4.22 17.78 -10.10
C ARG A 504 -3.46 17.50 -8.81
N GLN A 505 -2.45 18.31 -8.50
CA GLN A 505 -1.61 18.14 -7.32
C GLN A 505 -2.37 18.41 -6.01
N GLU A 506 -3.21 19.45 -5.98
CA GLU A 506 -3.87 19.91 -4.75
C GLU A 506 -5.13 19.11 -4.43
N SER A 507 -5.97 18.81 -5.43
CA SER A 507 -7.28 18.18 -5.20
C SER A 507 -7.54 16.94 -6.05
N GLN A 508 -6.64 16.59 -6.98
CA GLN A 508 -6.91 15.61 -8.01
C GLN A 508 -8.16 15.96 -8.85
N PHE A 509 -8.53 17.24 -8.98
CA PHE A 509 -9.78 17.70 -9.61
C PHE A 509 -11.07 17.46 -8.80
N ALA A 510 -10.97 17.21 -7.49
CA ALA A 510 -12.13 17.14 -6.61
C ALA A 510 -12.63 18.54 -6.24
N GLN A 511 -13.76 18.95 -6.83
CA GLN A 511 -14.38 20.27 -6.59
C GLN A 511 -14.80 20.49 -5.14
N ASN A 512 -15.17 19.43 -4.42
CA ASN A 512 -15.61 19.47 -3.03
C ASN A 512 -14.52 19.03 -2.02
N ALA A 513 -13.24 19.00 -2.44
CA ALA A 513 -12.15 18.63 -1.55
C ALA A 513 -11.99 19.61 -0.39
N ILE A 514 -11.75 19.07 0.81
CA ILE A 514 -11.43 19.85 2.01
C ILE A 514 -10.22 19.20 2.70
N SER A 515 -9.13 19.95 2.85
CA SER A 515 -7.98 19.47 3.61
C SER A 515 -8.25 19.47 5.11
N HIS A 516 -7.42 18.73 5.87
CA HIS A 516 -7.48 18.76 7.34
C HIS A 516 -7.31 20.18 7.91
N ALA A 517 -6.50 21.02 7.26
CA ALA A 517 -6.28 22.41 7.65
C ALA A 517 -7.43 23.35 7.20
N GLY A 518 -8.39 22.87 6.41
CA GLY A 518 -9.55 23.63 5.94
C GLY A 518 -9.36 24.32 4.59
N ALA A 519 -8.37 23.93 3.80
CA ALA A 519 -8.23 24.34 2.41
C ALA A 519 -9.35 23.73 1.55
N ARG A 520 -9.84 24.45 0.53
CA ARG A 520 -11.07 24.08 -0.19
C ARG A 520 -10.94 24.14 -1.71
N GLY A 521 -11.70 23.27 -2.37
CA GLY A 521 -11.90 23.31 -3.82
C GLY A 521 -10.75 22.75 -4.65
N LEU A 522 -10.81 23.01 -5.95
CA LEU A 522 -9.90 22.47 -6.96
C LEU A 522 -8.43 22.81 -6.70
N MET A 523 -8.15 24.02 -6.24
CA MET A 523 -6.78 24.50 -5.99
C MET A 523 -6.44 24.59 -4.50
N GLN A 524 -7.27 23.98 -3.63
CA GLN A 524 -7.08 23.96 -2.17
C GLN A 524 -6.72 25.34 -1.59
N LEU A 525 -7.57 26.34 -1.87
CA LEU A 525 -7.38 27.67 -1.29
C LEU A 525 -7.83 27.69 0.17
N MET A 526 -6.99 28.26 1.03
CA MET A 526 -7.39 28.57 2.41
C MET A 526 -8.38 29.74 2.39
N PRO A 527 -9.48 29.71 3.16
CA PRO A 527 -10.43 30.82 3.22
C PRO A 527 -9.80 32.17 3.57
N ALA A 528 -8.77 32.16 4.43
CA ALA A 528 -8.01 33.36 4.78
C ALA A 528 -7.21 33.91 3.58
N THR A 529 -6.59 33.04 2.80
CA THR A 529 -5.83 33.38 1.59
C THR A 529 -6.74 33.89 0.49
N ALA A 530 -7.88 33.22 0.25
CA ALA A 530 -8.86 33.66 -0.73
C ALA A 530 -9.43 35.05 -0.39
N ALA A 531 -9.74 35.28 0.89
CA ALA A 531 -10.19 36.60 1.36
C ALA A 531 -9.13 37.71 1.19
N PHE A 532 -7.85 37.37 1.33
CA PHE A 532 -6.75 38.31 1.12
C PHE A 532 -6.57 38.64 -0.36
N ILE A 533 -6.47 37.61 -1.22
CA ILE A 533 -6.28 37.77 -2.67
C ILE A 533 -7.49 38.48 -3.30
N GLY A 534 -8.70 38.02 -2.99
CA GLY A 534 -9.94 38.57 -3.54
C GLY A 534 -10.40 39.87 -2.89
N SER A 535 -9.68 40.37 -1.87
CA SER A 535 -10.10 41.53 -1.07
C SER A 535 -11.55 41.46 -0.55
N ASP A 536 -12.05 40.24 -0.30
CA ASP A 536 -13.41 39.97 0.18
C ASP A 536 -13.37 39.16 1.49
N ARG A 537 -13.60 39.84 2.62
CA ARG A 537 -13.59 39.19 3.95
C ARG A 537 -14.70 38.15 4.12
N SER A 538 -15.79 38.23 3.34
CA SER A 538 -16.91 37.29 3.44
C SER A 538 -16.50 35.86 3.03
N LEU A 539 -15.45 35.71 2.20
CA LEU A 539 -14.88 34.41 1.82
C LEU A 539 -14.31 33.62 3.00
N ARG A 540 -14.07 34.26 4.16
CA ARG A 540 -13.62 33.55 5.37
C ARG A 540 -14.72 32.70 6.00
N ARG A 541 -15.99 33.07 5.84
CA ARG A 541 -17.14 32.44 6.53
C ARG A 541 -18.40 32.43 5.68
N GLU A 542 -18.96 33.60 5.38
CA GLU A 542 -20.30 33.75 4.76
C GLU A 542 -20.37 33.25 3.32
N LYS A 543 -19.32 33.49 2.53
CA LYS A 543 -19.23 33.08 1.12
C LYS A 543 -18.16 32.03 0.90
N VAL A 544 -17.84 31.26 1.93
CA VAL A 544 -16.80 30.23 1.87
C VAL A 544 -17.12 29.15 0.83
N ASP A 545 -18.40 28.95 0.52
CA ASP A 545 -18.82 27.96 -0.47
C ASP A 545 -18.49 28.37 -1.91
N LYS A 546 -18.19 29.65 -2.16
CA LYS A 546 -17.65 30.09 -3.46
C LYS A 546 -16.32 29.40 -3.79
N LEU A 547 -15.57 28.96 -2.78
CA LEU A 547 -14.31 28.24 -2.98
C LEU A 547 -14.52 26.84 -3.59
N TYR A 548 -15.76 26.36 -3.69
CA TYR A 548 -16.11 25.13 -4.39
C TYR A 548 -16.56 25.36 -5.83
N ASP A 549 -16.81 26.61 -6.25
CA ASP A 549 -17.16 26.93 -7.63
C ASP A 549 -15.91 26.88 -8.51
N PRO A 550 -15.84 25.98 -9.52
CA PRO A 550 -14.68 25.88 -10.40
C PRO A 550 -14.32 27.17 -11.15
N LYS A 551 -15.27 28.10 -11.32
CA LYS A 551 -15.06 29.37 -12.03
C LYS A 551 -14.51 30.48 -11.13
N PHE A 552 -14.60 30.32 -9.81
CA PHE A 552 -14.14 31.27 -8.81
C PHE A 552 -12.66 31.04 -8.50
#